data_AF-A0A922ZTA3-F1
#
_entry.id   AF-A0A922ZTA3-F1
#
_cell.length_a   1.000
_cell.length_b   1.000
_cell.length_c   1.000
_cell.angle_alpha   90.00
_cell.angle_beta   90.00
_cell.angle_gamma   90.00
#
_symmetry.space_group_name_H-M   'P 1'
#
loop_
_entity.id
_entity.type
_entity.pdbx_description
1 polymer ?
#
loop_
_entity_poly.entity_id
_entity_poly.type
_entity_poly.pdbx_seq_one_letter_code
_entity_poly.pdbx_strand_id
1 'polypeptide(L)'
;MLDSYTIIGFIGALVIMVGFLMNHLGKWNADDFEYDFINFIGASVLAVYAWQIGSYPFLVLFIVWALFSAKDVVWEGYVNMKKRKDEKEITKEIKQELEKEEK
;
A
#
# COMPACT_ATOMS: atom_id res chain seq x y z
N MET A 1 -3.68 30.88 -11.29
CA MET A 1 -4.51 29.64 -11.31
C MET A 1 -3.53 28.48 -11.16
N LEU A 2 -3.85 27.46 -10.36
CA LEU A 2 -3.02 26.26 -10.24
C LEU A 2 -3.03 25.50 -11.57
N ASP A 3 -1.86 25.17 -12.12
CA ASP A 3 -1.76 24.32 -13.30
C ASP A 3 -1.99 22.84 -12.94
N SER A 4 -2.24 22.02 -13.96
CA SER A 4 -2.56 20.60 -13.79
C SER A 4 -1.42 19.82 -13.14
N TYR A 5 -0.16 20.16 -13.40
CA TYR A 5 1.00 19.46 -12.84
C TYR A 5 1.13 19.74 -11.35
N THR A 6 0.92 20.99 -10.94
CA THR A 6 0.92 21.37 -9.53
C THR A 6 -0.18 20.64 -8.75
N ILE A 7 -1.37 20.47 -9.33
CA ILE A 7 -2.44 19.67 -8.70
C ILE A 7 -2.02 18.21 -8.51
N ILE A 8 -1.39 17.58 -9.51
CA ILE A 8 -0.88 16.20 -9.43
C ILE A 8 0.18 16.11 -8.31
N GLY A 9 1.10 17.06 -8.24
CA GLY A 9 2.12 17.14 -7.20
C GLY A 9 1.51 17.22 -5.80
N PHE A 10 0.49 18.06 -5.59
CA PHE A 10 -0.23 18.14 -4.32
C PHE A 10 -0.93 16.84 -3.95
N ILE A 11 -1.60 16.18 -4.91
CA ILE A 11 -2.27 14.90 -4.66
C ILE A 11 -1.25 13.85 -4.21
N GLY A 12 -0.14 13.69 -4.93
CA GLY A 12 0.89 12.73 -4.58
C GLY A 12 1.53 13.01 -3.21
N ALA A 13 1.82 14.27 -2.92
CA ALA A 13 2.37 14.70 -1.64
C ALA A 13 1.42 14.44 -0.48
N LEU A 14 0.12 14.73 -0.64
CA LEU A 14 -0.89 14.47 0.38
C LEU A 14 -1.04 12.97 0.67
N VAL A 15 -1.03 12.13 -0.38
CA VAL A 15 -1.11 10.67 -0.22
C VAL A 15 0.07 10.15 0.59
N ILE A 16 1.31 10.48 0.23
CA ILE A 16 2.50 10.08 1.01
C ILE A 16 2.48 10.64 2.44
N MET A 17 2.00 11.88 2.62
CA MET A 17 1.91 12.49 3.94
C MET A 17 0.93 11.75 4.86
N VAL A 18 -0.13 11.13 4.33
CA VAL A 18 -0.99 10.25 5.14
C VAL A 18 -0.17 9.08 5.70
N GLY A 19 0.61 8.39 4.86
CA GLY A 19 1.47 7.29 5.30
C GLY A 19 2.48 7.73 6.35
N PHE A 20 3.17 8.86 6.12
CA PHE A 20 4.08 9.45 7.09
C PHE A 20 3.39 9.80 8.42
N LEU A 21 2.24 10.46 8.40
CA LEU A 21 1.52 10.85 9.61
C LEU A 21 1.03 9.63 10.40
N MET A 22 0.48 8.63 9.72
CA MET A 22 0.01 7.41 10.38
C MET A 22 1.15 6.63 11.01
N ASN A 23 2.31 6.58 10.34
CA ASN A 23 3.52 5.99 10.91
C ASN A 23 4.07 6.78 12.10
N HIS A 24 4.15 8.10 11.97
CA HIS A 24 4.62 8.97 13.04
C HIS A 24 3.72 8.94 14.29
N LEU A 25 2.41 8.80 14.10
CA LEU A 25 1.44 8.62 15.18
C LEU A 25 1.45 7.21 15.79
N GLY A 26 2.30 6.30 15.29
CA GLY A 26 2.37 4.91 15.74
C GLY A 26 1.15 4.06 15.39
N LYS A 27 0.32 4.52 14.43
CA LYS A 27 -0.87 3.77 13.98
C LYS A 27 -0.54 2.73 12.92
N TRP A 28 0.46 3.02 12.09
CA TRP A 28 1.02 2.08 11.10
C TRP A 28 2.51 1.89 11.37
N ASN A 29 3.02 0.69 11.17
CA ASN A 29 4.44 0.39 11.14
C ASN A 29 4.97 0.45 9.70
N ALA A 30 6.28 0.44 9.55
CA ALA A 30 6.93 0.49 8.25
C ALA A 30 6.82 -0.83 7.47
N ASP A 31 6.36 -1.90 8.12
CA ASP A 31 6.10 -3.25 7.61
C ASP A 31 4.59 -3.57 7.52
N ASP A 32 3.73 -2.55 7.68
CA ASP A 32 2.29 -2.70 7.50
C ASP A 32 1.90 -2.50 6.03
N PHE A 33 1.02 -3.38 5.53
CA PHE A 33 0.49 -3.32 4.17
C PHE A 33 -0.11 -1.96 3.80
N GLU A 34 -0.85 -1.34 4.72
CA GLU A 34 -1.44 -0.02 4.50
C GLU A 34 -0.39 1.07 4.27
N TYR A 35 0.74 0.99 4.98
CA TYR A 35 1.84 1.94 4.84
C TYR A 35 2.50 1.80 3.46
N ASP A 36 2.84 0.58 3.06
CA ASP A 36 3.47 0.34 1.76
C ASP A 36 2.52 0.61 0.60
N PHE A 37 1.23 0.30 0.74
CA PHE A 37 0.25 0.59 -0.30
C PHE A 37 0.10 2.09 -0.54
N ILE A 38 0.03 2.90 0.52
CA ILE A 38 -0.06 4.35 0.42
C ILE A 38 1.22 4.96 -0.15
N ASN A 39 2.39 4.49 0.29
CA ASN A 39 3.66 4.95 -0.25
C ASN A 39 3.81 4.60 -1.73
N PHE A 40 3.39 3.41 -2.15
CA PHE A 40 3.40 3.02 -3.56
C PHE A 40 2.56 3.96 -4.42
N ILE A 41 1.32 4.25 -4.00
CA ILE A 41 0.43 5.16 -4.75
C ILE A 41 1.02 6.57 -4.78
N GLY A 42 1.38 7.13 -3.63
CA GLY A 42 1.89 8.50 -3.55
C GLY A 42 3.20 8.67 -4.33
N ALA A 43 4.13 7.72 -4.20
CA ALA A 43 5.41 7.77 -4.90
C ALA A 43 5.23 7.64 -6.41
N SER A 44 4.31 6.77 -6.87
CA SER A 44 4.01 6.65 -8.31
C SER A 44 3.46 7.96 -8.89
N VAL A 45 2.55 8.64 -8.17
CA VAL A 45 2.02 9.94 -8.58
C VAL A 45 3.11 11.01 -8.58
N LEU A 46 3.96 11.04 -7.55
CA LEU A 46 5.06 12.00 -7.46
C LEU A 46 6.17 11.75 -8.49
N ALA A 47 6.38 10.50 -8.93
CA ALA A 47 7.27 10.18 -10.04
C ALA A 47 6.75 10.79 -11.35
N VAL A 48 5.44 10.67 -11.63
CA VAL A 48 4.81 11.32 -12.80
C VAL A 48 4.96 12.83 -12.73
N TYR A 49 4.71 13.43 -11.56
CA TYR A 49 4.91 14.86 -11.35
C TYR A 49 6.38 15.27 -11.58
N ALA A 50 7.34 14.57 -10.97
CA ALA A 50 8.77 14.87 -11.09
C ALA A 50 9.27 14.77 -12.54
N TRP A 51 8.74 13.81 -13.32
CA TRP A 51 8.97 13.74 -14.77
C TRP A 51 8.46 15.00 -15.46
N GLN A 52 7.21 15.40 -15.21
CA GLN A 52 6.57 16.54 -15.89
C GLN A 52 7.32 17.86 -15.67
N ILE A 53 7.88 18.06 -14.49
CA ILE A 53 8.66 19.27 -14.17
C ILE A 53 10.17 19.14 -14.49
N GLY A 54 10.61 18.01 -15.06
CA GLY A 54 12.01 17.76 -15.40
C GLY A 54 12.94 17.63 -14.18
N SER A 55 12.41 17.24 -13.02
CA SER A 55 13.19 17.12 -11.79
C SER A 55 13.74 15.71 -11.59
N TYR A 56 14.88 15.43 -12.23
CA TYR A 56 15.50 14.11 -12.21
C TYR A 56 15.90 13.60 -10.80
N PRO A 57 16.43 14.42 -9.87
CA PRO A 57 16.74 13.94 -8.53
C PRO A 57 15.51 13.40 -7.79
N PHE A 58 14.39 14.12 -7.88
CA PHE A 58 13.13 13.68 -7.29
C PHE A 58 12.51 12.51 -8.04
N LEU A 59 12.64 12.47 -9.37
CA LEU A 59 12.19 11.34 -10.17
C LEU A 59 12.84 10.03 -9.71
N VAL A 60 14.17 10.02 -9.51
CA VAL A 60 14.89 8.84 -8.99
C VAL A 60 14.40 8.47 -7.59
N LEU A 61 14.25 9.45 -6.70
CA LEU A 61 13.73 9.22 -5.34
C LEU A 61 12.37 8.52 -5.36
N PHE A 62 11.42 9.04 -6.14
CA PHE A 62 10.07 8.50 -6.19
C PHE A 62 9.97 7.17 -6.92
N ILE A 63 10.81 6.92 -7.93
CA ILE A 63 10.89 5.60 -8.59
C ILE A 63 11.40 4.55 -7.61
N VAL A 64 12.49 4.82 -6.88
CA VAL A 64 13.03 3.87 -5.90
C VAL A 64 11.98 3.59 -4.83
N TRP A 65 11.35 4.63 -4.31
CA TRP A 65 10.32 4.47 -3.29
C TRP A 65 9.13 3.64 -3.77
N ALA A 66 8.64 3.92 -4.99
CA ALA A 66 7.55 3.15 -5.60
C ALA A 66 7.94 1.68 -5.82
N LEU A 67 9.17 1.38 -6.26
CA LEU A 67 9.60 0.00 -6.53
C LEU A 67 9.68 -0.85 -5.25
N PHE A 68 10.23 -0.29 -4.16
CA PHE A 68 10.32 -1.01 -2.89
C PHE A 68 8.93 -1.23 -2.30
N SER A 69 8.10 -0.18 -2.22
CA SER A 69 6.72 -0.33 -1.73
C SER A 69 5.88 -1.27 -2.60
N ALA A 70 6.08 -1.28 -3.92
CA ALA A 70 5.39 -2.24 -4.79
C ALA A 70 5.76 -3.70 -4.49
N LYS A 71 7.05 -3.97 -4.24
CA LYS A 71 7.52 -5.30 -3.88
C LYS A 71 6.87 -5.77 -2.57
N ASP A 72 6.82 -4.89 -1.58
CA ASP A 72 6.30 -5.23 -0.25
C ASP A 72 4.77 -5.42 -0.28
N VAL A 73 4.04 -4.55 -1.00
CA VAL A 73 2.59 -4.73 -1.29
C VAL A 73 2.30 -6.06 -1.97
N VAL A 74 3.10 -6.47 -2.97
CA VAL A 74 2.89 -7.75 -3.67
C VAL A 74 3.16 -8.93 -2.74
N TRP A 75 4.24 -8.86 -1.95
CA TRP A 75 4.60 -9.91 -1.00
C TRP A 75 3.56 -10.07 0.10
N GLU A 76 3.21 -8.99 0.78
CA GLU A 76 2.24 -8.99 1.88
C GLU A 76 0.84 -9.27 1.39
N GLY A 77 0.47 -8.72 0.23
CA GLY A 77 -0.79 -9.05 -0.44
C GLY A 77 -0.90 -10.55 -0.70
N TYR A 78 0.16 -11.19 -1.18
CA TYR A 78 0.22 -12.64 -1.37
C TYR A 78 0.07 -13.41 -0.04
N VAL A 79 0.82 -13.04 1.00
CA VAL A 79 0.76 -13.69 2.31
C VAL A 79 -0.63 -13.55 2.95
N ASN A 80 -1.20 -12.34 2.93
CA ASN A 80 -2.53 -12.05 3.49
C ASN A 80 -3.66 -12.77 2.74
N MET A 81 -3.54 -12.96 1.42
CA MET A 81 -4.48 -13.78 0.65
C MET A 81 -4.41 -15.25 1.05
N LYS A 82 -3.20 -15.80 1.23
CA LYS A 82 -3.03 -17.19 1.65
C LYS A 82 -3.62 -17.44 3.04
N LYS A 83 -3.26 -16.61 4.03
CA LYS A 83 -3.79 -16.70 5.40
C LYS A 83 -5.32 -16.69 5.45
N ARG A 84 -5.96 -15.77 4.72
CA ARG A 84 -7.44 -15.68 4.64
C ARG A 84 -8.08 -16.90 3.98
N LYS A 85 -7.37 -17.57 3.07
CA LYS A 85 -7.85 -18.81 2.46
C LYS A 85 -7.81 -19.96 3.47
N ASP A 86 -6.69 -20.10 4.17
CA ASP A 86 -6.49 -21.14 5.19
C ASP A 86 -7.50 -21.01 6.34
N GLU A 87 -7.75 -19.78 6.85
CA GLU A 87 -8.76 -19.51 7.89
C GLU A 87 -10.18 -19.90 7.45
N LYS A 88 -10.54 -19.64 6.18
CA LYS A 88 -11.84 -20.02 5.62
C LYS A 88 -12.00 -21.53 5.49
N GLU A 89 -10.93 -22.24 5.15
CA GLU A 89 -10.91 -23.70 5.03
C GLU A 89 -11.09 -24.35 6.40
N ILE A 90 -10.33 -23.92 7.41
CA ILE A 90 -10.46 -24.37 8.80
C ILE A 90 -11.87 -24.10 9.35
N THR A 91 -12.41 -22.90 9.13
CA THR A 91 -13.77 -22.55 9.59
C THR A 91 -14.84 -23.44 8.95
N LYS A 92 -14.63 -23.82 7.68
CA LYS A 92 -15.53 -24.71 6.95
C LYS A 92 -15.45 -26.14 7.50
N GLU A 93 -14.26 -26.64 7.79
CA GLU A 93 -14.04 -27.97 8.39
C GLU A 93 -14.72 -28.07 9.77
N ILE A 94 -14.49 -27.08 10.66
CA ILE A 94 -15.12 -27.05 11.99
C ILE A 94 -16.65 -27.07 11.90
N LYS A 95 -17.24 -26.28 10.98
CA LYS A 95 -18.71 -26.28 10.79
C LYS A 95 -19.24 -27.64 10.34
N GLN A 96 -18.51 -28.33 9.45
CA GLN A 96 -18.90 -29.65 8.98
C GLN A 96 -18.80 -30.74 10.05
N GLU A 97 -17.87 -30.60 11.00
CA GLU A 97 -17.76 -31.52 12.14
C GLU A 97 -18.91 -31.32 13.14
N LEU A 98 -19.23 -30.06 13.49
CA LEU A 98 -20.36 -29.75 14.37
C LEU A 98 -21.70 -30.26 13.81
N GLU A 99 -21.94 -30.08 12.51
CA GLU A 99 -23.14 -30.61 11.84
C GLU A 99 -23.23 -32.15 11.81
N LYS A 100 -22.10 -32.86 11.97
CA LYS A 100 -22.08 -34.32 12.06
C LYS A 100 -22.37 -34.81 13.48
N GLU A 101 -21.94 -34.07 14.51
CA GLU A 101 -22.21 -34.42 15.91
C GLU A 101 -23.67 -34.17 16.32
N GLU A 102 -24.37 -33.24 15.65
CA GLU A 102 -25.80 -32.98 15.87
C GLU A 102 -26.76 -34.00 15.22
N LYS A 103 -26.24 -34.97 14.45
CA LYS A 103 -27.02 -36.00 13.74
C LYS A 103 -26.85 -37.38 14.36
#